data_AF-Q21512-F1
#
_entry.id   AF-Q21512-F1
#
_cell.length_a   1.000
_cell.length_b   1.000
_cell.length_c   1.000
_cell.angle_alpha   90.00
_cell.angle_beta   90.00
_cell.angle_gamma   90.00
#
_symmetry.space_group_name_H-M   'P 1'
#
loop_
_entity.id
_entity.type
_entity.pdbx_description
1 polymer ?
#
loop_
_entity_poly.entity_id
_entity_poly.type
_entity_poly.pdbx_seq_one_letter_code
_entity_poly.pdbx_strand_id
1 'polypeptide(L)'
;MKIGCLPIRPVIYALASAGILRSGAQFYYGPHGIFLSLIPIAYLFFNGFLIFAVAKRDVKHLKWAQRLTMTATILSVIPFLLFPVVSASFFASGEIEAIEKNGTHFRPEHYGNMTSPDFRFVFGVVAGFCVEIGAAFFIAVELFKYILVSRIWLSEVNWTLMHTGGFQAP
;
A
#
# COMPACT_ATOMS: atom_id res chain seq x y z
N MET A 1 0.37 -2.91 25.03
CA MET A 1 1.68 -2.52 24.51
C MET A 1 1.57 -1.21 23.74
N LYS A 2 2.44 -0.25 24.03
CA LYS A 2 2.47 1.09 23.41
C LYS A 2 3.77 1.22 22.60
N ILE A 3 3.73 1.83 21.42
CA ILE A 3 4.93 2.36 20.74
C ILE A 3 4.91 3.86 21.06
N GLY A 4 5.80 4.29 21.94
CA GLY A 4 5.70 5.62 22.55
C GLY A 4 4.35 5.79 23.28
N CYS A 5 3.51 6.72 22.81
CA CYS A 5 2.19 7.00 23.37
C CYS A 5 1.02 6.27 22.69
N LEU A 6 1.22 5.66 21.51
CA LEU A 6 0.11 5.10 20.73
C LEU A 6 -0.16 3.62 21.06
N PRO A 7 -1.41 3.24 21.35
CA PRO A 7 -1.78 1.84 21.51
C PRO A 7 -1.63 1.10 20.17
N ILE A 8 -0.82 0.03 20.15
CA ILE A 8 -0.42 -0.69 18.92
C ILE A 8 -1.63 -1.21 18.12
N ARG A 9 -2.64 -1.73 18.81
CA ARG A 9 -3.81 -2.37 18.19
C ARG A 9 -4.69 -1.40 17.39
N PRO A 10 -5.18 -0.27 17.95
CA PRO A 10 -5.96 0.69 17.18
C PRO A 10 -5.18 1.28 16.01
N VAL A 11 -3.85 1.41 16.12
CA VAL A 11 -3.02 1.81 14.97
C VAL A 11 -3.10 0.78 13.86
N ILE A 12 -2.95 -0.52 14.15
CA ILE A 12 -3.11 -1.56 13.15
C ILE A 12 -4.53 -1.53 12.54
N TYR A 13 -5.56 -1.43 13.37
CA TYR A 13 -6.94 -1.38 12.89
C TYR A 13 -7.18 -0.18 11.97
N ALA A 14 -6.65 0.99 12.31
CA ALA A 14 -6.74 2.19 11.48
C ALA A 14 -5.99 2.04 10.14
N LEU A 15 -4.78 1.48 10.16
CA LEU A 15 -4.00 1.25 8.95
C LEU A 15 -4.63 0.19 8.03
N ALA A 16 -5.20 -0.86 8.63
CA ALA A 16 -5.88 -1.92 7.88
C ALA A 16 -7.21 -1.42 7.31
N SER A 17 -8.00 -0.65 8.07
CA SER A 17 -9.24 -0.05 7.57
C SER A 17 -8.98 0.97 6.46
N ALA A 18 -7.95 1.82 6.59
CA ALA A 18 -7.51 2.70 5.53
C ALA A 18 -7.07 1.91 4.28
N GLY A 19 -6.40 0.77 4.45
CA GLY A 19 -6.06 -0.14 3.36
C GLY A 19 -7.27 -0.74 2.65
N ILE A 20 -8.31 -1.11 3.40
CA ILE A 20 -9.58 -1.61 2.84
C ILE A 20 -10.29 -0.50 2.06
N LEU A 21 -10.40 0.71 2.63
CA LEU A 21 -10.99 1.86 1.94
C LEU A 21 -10.25 2.18 0.65
N ARG A 22 -8.92 2.20 0.69
CA ARG A 22 -8.07 2.40 -0.50
C ARG A 22 -8.34 1.34 -1.58
N SER A 23 -8.45 0.07 -1.17
CA SER A 23 -8.71 -1.04 -2.12
C SER A 23 -10.10 -0.96 -2.72
N GLY A 24 -11.10 -0.60 -1.91
CA GLY A 24 -12.47 -0.37 -2.36
C GLY A 24 -12.57 0.79 -3.35
N ALA A 25 -11.89 1.91 -3.07
CA ALA A 25 -11.81 3.05 -3.98
C ALA A 25 -11.10 2.67 -5.29
N GLN A 26 -9.98 1.93 -5.21
CA GLN A 26 -9.27 1.46 -6.40
C GLN A 26 -10.10 0.49 -7.24
N PHE A 27 -10.93 -0.35 -6.62
CA PHE A 27 -11.85 -1.22 -7.33
C PHE A 27 -12.96 -0.43 -8.03
N TYR A 28 -13.50 0.60 -7.38
CA TYR A 28 -14.59 1.43 -7.93
C TYR A 28 -14.13 2.34 -9.08
N TYR A 29 -12.97 2.98 -8.95
CA TYR A 29 -12.41 3.88 -9.97
C TYR A 29 -11.47 3.18 -10.96
N GLY A 30 -11.16 1.90 -10.73
CA GLY A 30 -10.12 1.18 -11.47
C GLY A 30 -10.52 0.77 -12.90
N PRO A 31 -9.54 0.53 -13.78
CA PRO A 31 -9.79 0.02 -15.12
C PRO A 31 -10.49 -1.35 -15.07
N HIS A 32 -11.42 -1.59 -15.99
CA HIS A 32 -12.23 -2.82 -16.07
C HIS A 32 -11.46 -4.08 -16.52
N GLY A 33 -10.14 -4.08 -16.44
CA GLY A 33 -9.32 -5.25 -16.74
C GLY A 33 -9.41 -6.28 -15.62
N ILE A 34 -9.83 -7.50 -15.94
CA ILE A 34 -9.95 -8.62 -14.98
C ILE A 34 -8.65 -8.80 -14.17
N PHE A 35 -7.49 -8.75 -14.82
CA PHE A 35 -6.19 -8.91 -14.16
C PHE A 35 -5.82 -7.74 -13.25
N LEU A 36 -6.15 -6.50 -13.63
CA LEU A 36 -5.88 -5.33 -12.80
C LEU A 36 -6.79 -5.28 -11.56
N SER A 37 -7.99 -5.89 -11.65
CA SER A 37 -8.95 -5.99 -10.57
C SER A 37 -8.57 -7.03 -9.49
N LEU A 38 -7.77 -8.05 -9.84
CA LEU A 38 -7.32 -9.06 -8.88
C LEU A 38 -6.42 -8.47 -7.77
N ILE A 39 -5.60 -7.47 -8.10
CA ILE A 39 -4.68 -6.83 -7.15
C ILE A 39 -5.42 -6.15 -5.97
N PRO A 40 -6.38 -5.23 -6.20
CA PRO A 40 -7.13 -4.61 -5.10
C PRO A 40 -7.96 -5.63 -4.31
N ILE A 41 -8.51 -6.66 -4.96
CA ILE A 41 -9.24 -7.74 -4.27
C ILE A 41 -8.32 -8.50 -3.32
N ALA A 42 -7.14 -8.91 -3.79
CA ALA A 42 -6.15 -9.60 -2.95
C ALA A 42 -5.73 -8.72 -1.77
N TYR A 43 -5.55 -7.42 -2.00
CA TYR A 43 -5.18 -6.48 -0.94
C TYR A 43 -6.32 -6.24 0.06
N LEU A 44 -7.59 -6.29 -0.37
CA LEU A 44 -8.75 -6.25 0.51
C LEU A 44 -8.78 -7.47 1.45
N PHE A 45 -8.62 -8.68 0.90
CA PHE A 45 -8.54 -9.90 1.71
C PHE A 45 -7.35 -9.89 2.67
N PHE A 46 -6.20 -9.39 2.23
CA PHE A 46 -5.02 -9.25 3.07
C PHE A 46 -5.25 -8.34 4.28
N ASN A 47 -5.85 -7.15 4.08
CA ASN A 47 -6.15 -6.26 5.21
C ASN A 47 -7.26 -6.82 6.11
N GLY A 48 -8.26 -7.51 5.53
CA GLY A 48 -9.28 -8.23 6.31
C GLY A 48 -8.69 -9.34 7.18
N PHE A 49 -7.77 -10.14 6.62
CA PHE A 49 -7.05 -11.17 7.36
C PHE A 49 -6.19 -10.57 8.47
N LEU A 50 -5.57 -9.42 8.23
CA LEU A 50 -4.76 -8.73 9.24
C LEU A 50 -5.61 -8.26 10.43
N ILE A 51 -6.80 -7.72 10.18
CA ILE A 51 -7.78 -7.39 11.24
C ILE A 51 -8.18 -8.65 12.01
N PHE A 52 -8.51 -9.73 11.30
CA PHE A 52 -8.90 -11.01 11.90
C PHE A 52 -7.79 -11.60 12.78
N ALA A 53 -6.55 -11.61 12.30
CA ALA A 53 -5.40 -12.13 13.03
C ALA A 53 -5.16 -11.35 14.34
N VAL A 54 -5.29 -10.03 14.30
CA VAL A 54 -5.14 -9.17 15.50
C VAL A 54 -6.33 -9.33 16.46
N ALA A 55 -7.55 -9.53 15.95
CA ALA A 55 -8.74 -9.76 16.77
C ALA A 55 -8.68 -11.11 17.51
N LYS A 56 -8.30 -12.19 16.80
CA LYS A 56 -8.26 -13.55 17.35
C LYS A 56 -7.10 -13.78 18.33
N ARG A 57 -6.00 -13.03 18.19
CA ARG A 57 -4.77 -13.14 19.01
C ARG A 57 -4.09 -14.51 18.99
N ASP A 58 -4.42 -15.38 18.04
CA ASP A 58 -3.76 -16.67 17.90
C ASP A 58 -2.33 -16.51 17.39
N VAL A 59 -1.37 -17.15 18.07
CA VAL A 59 0.06 -17.16 17.69
C VAL A 59 0.27 -17.62 16.23
N LYS A 60 -0.50 -18.62 15.77
CA LYS A 60 -0.44 -19.13 14.39
C LYS A 60 -0.89 -18.08 13.36
N HIS A 61 -2.01 -17.41 13.61
CA HIS A 61 -2.57 -16.40 12.71
C HIS A 61 -1.69 -15.15 12.65
N LEU A 62 -1.16 -14.71 13.79
CA LEU A 62 -0.22 -13.61 13.87
C LEU A 62 1.09 -13.90 13.10
N LYS A 63 1.62 -15.12 13.19
CA LYS A 63 2.80 -15.54 12.43
C LYS A 63 2.55 -15.54 10.92
N TRP A 64 1.36 -15.98 10.48
CA TRP A 64 0.96 -15.88 9.08
C TRP A 64 0.77 -14.44 8.63
N ALA A 65 0.18 -13.58 9.45
CA ALA A 65 0.02 -12.16 9.16
C ALA A 65 1.38 -11.45 9.04
N GLN A 66 2.36 -11.81 9.87
CA GLN A 66 3.73 -11.33 9.77
C GLN A 66 4.38 -11.76 8.44
N ARG A 67 4.21 -13.02 8.02
CA ARG A 67 4.75 -13.50 6.74
C ARG A 67 4.10 -12.80 5.55
N LEU A 68 2.78 -12.63 5.57
CA LEU A 68 2.06 -11.95 4.49
C LEU A 68 2.43 -10.48 4.38
N THR A 69 2.58 -9.76 5.51
CA THR A 69 3.03 -8.35 5.51
C THR A 69 4.47 -8.22 4.97
N MET A 70 5.35 -9.16 5.32
CA MET A 70 6.71 -9.21 4.76
C MET A 70 6.69 -9.44 3.25
N THR A 71 5.92 -10.43 2.78
CA THR A 71 5.78 -10.70 1.33
C THR A 71 5.19 -9.50 0.60
N ALA A 72 4.16 -8.85 1.14
CA ALA A 72 3.56 -7.65 0.56
C ALA A 72 4.60 -6.50 0.45
N THR A 73 5.43 -6.32 1.48
CA THR A 73 6.50 -5.32 1.47
C THR A 73 7.53 -5.62 0.38
N ILE A 74 7.97 -6.88 0.25
CA ILE A 74 8.92 -7.26 -0.81
C ILE A 74 8.31 -7.06 -2.21
N LEU A 75 7.07 -7.51 -2.41
CA LEU A 75 6.37 -7.34 -3.69
C LEU A 75 6.13 -5.88 -4.05
N SER A 76 6.00 -4.99 -3.06
CA SER A 76 5.82 -3.54 -3.29
C SER A 76 7.07 -2.83 -3.82
N VAL A 77 8.25 -3.44 -3.73
CA VAL A 77 9.48 -2.91 -4.32
C VAL A 77 9.41 -2.91 -5.86
N ILE A 78 8.75 -3.91 -6.46
CA ILE A 78 8.62 -4.03 -7.91
C ILE A 78 7.89 -2.82 -8.52
N PRO A 79 6.65 -2.47 -8.10
CA PRO A 79 5.97 -1.29 -8.62
C PRO A 79 6.68 0.01 -8.24
N PHE A 80 7.38 0.06 -7.09
CA PHE A 80 8.18 1.23 -6.73
C PHE A 80 9.32 1.50 -7.74
N LEU A 81 9.96 0.47 -8.28
CA LEU A 81 10.99 0.62 -9.31
C LEU A 81 10.41 0.98 -10.68
N LEU A 82 9.23 0.46 -11.02
CA LEU A 82 8.65 0.61 -12.36
C LEU A 82 7.77 1.85 -12.51
N PHE A 83 6.90 2.14 -11.54
CA PHE A 83 5.86 3.15 -11.70
C PHE A 83 6.39 4.58 -11.84
N PRO A 84 7.38 5.05 -11.06
CA PRO A 84 7.92 6.40 -11.24
C PRO A 84 8.46 6.61 -12.65
N VAL A 85 9.20 5.64 -13.18
CA VAL A 85 9.80 5.70 -14.52
C VAL A 85 8.70 5.66 -15.59
N VAL A 86 7.77 4.71 -15.50
CA VAL A 86 6.66 4.57 -16.45
C VAL A 86 5.78 5.81 -16.46
N SER A 87 5.43 6.34 -15.30
CA SER A 87 4.67 7.58 -15.18
C SER A 87 5.45 8.76 -15.77
N ALA A 88 6.72 8.94 -15.40
CA ALA A 88 7.53 10.02 -15.95
C ALA A 88 7.61 9.97 -17.48
N SER A 89 7.83 8.79 -18.07
CA SER A 89 7.86 8.60 -19.51
C SER A 89 6.50 8.86 -20.18
N PHE A 90 5.39 8.42 -19.57
CA PHE A 90 4.04 8.63 -20.09
C PHE A 90 3.66 10.11 -20.13
N PHE A 91 4.00 10.86 -19.09
CA PHE A 91 3.76 12.30 -19.04
C PHE A 91 4.72 13.07 -19.96
N ALA A 92 5.98 12.67 -20.05
CA ALA A 92 6.96 13.31 -20.92
C ALA A 92 6.71 13.05 -22.42
N SER A 93 6.13 11.91 -22.81
CA SER A 93 5.84 11.59 -24.22
C SER A 93 4.71 12.45 -24.80
N GLY A 94 3.89 13.07 -23.95
CA GLY A 94 2.69 13.79 -24.39
C GLY A 94 1.54 12.86 -24.77
N GLU A 95 1.53 11.61 -24.29
CA GLU A 95 0.45 10.65 -24.56
C GLU A 95 -0.92 11.18 -24.09
N ILE A 96 -0.95 11.97 -23.02
CA ILE A 96 -2.17 12.62 -22.53
C ILE A 96 -2.77 13.54 -23.59
N GLU A 97 -1.93 14.32 -24.28
CA GLU A 97 -2.40 15.16 -25.38
C GLU A 97 -2.87 14.33 -26.57
N ALA A 98 -2.26 13.16 -26.83
CA ALA A 98 -2.72 12.24 -27.86
C ALA A 98 -4.11 11.65 -27.53
N ILE A 99 -4.35 11.31 -26.26
CA ILE A 99 -5.65 10.84 -25.77
C ILE A 99 -6.69 11.96 -25.87
N GLU A 100 -6.35 13.19 -25.46
CA GLU A 100 -7.24 14.35 -25.52
C GLU A 100 -7.57 14.77 -26.97
N LYS A 101 -6.61 14.66 -27.90
CA LYS A 101 -6.82 14.95 -29.32
C LYS A 101 -7.84 14.02 -29.98
N ASN A 102 -8.06 12.82 -29.43
CA ASN A 102 -9.00 11.83 -29.98
C ASN A 102 -10.48 12.08 -29.61
N GLY A 103 -10.86 13.27 -29.13
CA GLY A 103 -12.18 13.81 -29.49
C GLY A 103 -13.19 14.07 -28.37
N THR A 104 -12.78 14.30 -27.12
CA THR A 104 -13.73 14.75 -26.09
C THR A 104 -13.15 15.87 -25.22
N HIS A 105 -13.55 17.11 -25.52
CA HIS A 105 -13.46 18.29 -24.67
C HIS A 105 -12.10 18.62 -24.04
N PHE A 106 -11.24 19.37 -24.74
CA PHE A 106 -10.69 20.63 -24.22
C PHE A 106 -9.97 21.36 -25.36
N ARG A 107 -10.27 22.66 -25.56
CA ARG A 107 -9.56 23.49 -26.53
C ARG A 107 -8.16 23.77 -25.97
N PRO A 108 -7.05 23.44 -26.68
CA PRO A 108 -5.69 23.70 -26.20
C PRO A 108 -5.32 25.20 -26.09
N GLU A 109 -6.28 26.10 -26.33
CA GLU A 109 -6.09 27.55 -26.34
C GLU A 109 -6.02 28.16 -24.92
N HIS A 110 -6.28 27.40 -23.84
CA HIS A 110 -6.26 27.90 -22.46
C HIS A 110 -5.13 27.37 -21.57
N TYR A 111 -4.38 26.36 -22.02
CA TYR A 111 -3.13 25.96 -21.38
C TYR A 111 -1.96 26.28 -22.31
N GLY A 112 -1.67 27.58 -22.43
CA GLY A 112 -0.53 28.05 -23.21
C GLY A 112 0.75 27.30 -22.81
N ASN A 113 1.40 26.68 -23.80
CA ASN A 113 2.72 26.03 -23.70
C ASN A 113 2.87 24.67 -22.99
N MET A 114 1.80 23.91 -22.69
CA MET A 114 2.00 22.47 -22.39
C MET A 114 2.65 21.70 -23.56
N THR A 115 2.56 22.24 -24.78
CA THR A 115 3.09 21.65 -26.01
C THR A 115 4.61 21.70 -26.16
N SER A 116 5.33 22.48 -25.36
CA SER A 116 6.79 22.55 -25.49
C SER A 116 7.44 21.26 -24.93
N PRO A 117 8.37 20.62 -25.66
CA PRO A 117 9.04 19.39 -25.21
C PRO A 117 9.68 19.54 -23.81
N ASP A 118 10.23 20.72 -23.52
CA ASP A 118 10.85 21.02 -22.23
C ASP A 118 9.83 21.03 -21.08
N PHE A 119 8.65 21.63 -21.30
CA PHE A 119 7.59 21.63 -20.28
C PHE A 119 7.09 20.21 -20.01
N ARG A 120 6.86 19.40 -21.06
CA ARG A 120 6.45 18.00 -20.91
C ARG A 120 7.50 17.19 -20.16
N PHE A 121 8.77 17.41 -20.46
CA PHE A 121 9.88 16.77 -19.74
C PHE A 121 9.85 17.13 -18.25
N VAL A 122 9.78 18.41 -17.91
CA VAL A 122 9.71 18.85 -16.50
C VAL A 122 8.47 18.30 -15.80
N PHE A 123 7.31 18.35 -16.46
CA PHE A 123 6.06 17.81 -15.92
C PHE A 123 6.17 16.30 -15.67
N GLY A 124 6.74 15.55 -16.61
CA GLY A 124 6.99 14.12 -16.46
C GLY A 124 7.93 13.81 -15.30
N VAL A 125 9.02 14.56 -15.16
CA VAL A 125 9.96 14.42 -14.02
C VAL A 125 9.24 14.67 -12.69
N VAL A 126 8.46 15.75 -12.58
CA VAL A 126 7.69 16.06 -11.36
C VAL A 126 6.66 14.96 -11.06
N ALA A 127 5.94 14.48 -12.08
CA ALA A 127 4.97 13.39 -11.92
C ALA A 127 5.65 12.10 -11.45
N GLY A 128 6.80 11.76 -12.03
CA GLY A 128 7.63 10.62 -11.60
C GLY A 128 8.03 10.71 -10.12
N PHE A 129 8.57 11.86 -9.70
CA PHE A 129 8.94 12.09 -8.30
C PHE A 129 7.75 12.02 -7.35
N CYS A 130 6.59 12.56 -7.74
CA CYS A 130 5.36 12.44 -6.93
C CYS A 130 4.94 10.98 -6.74
N VAL A 131 5.00 10.18 -7.81
CA VAL A 131 4.72 8.73 -7.75
C VAL A 131 5.75 8.00 -6.89
N GLU A 132 7.02 8.36 -6.99
CA GLU A 132 8.09 7.79 -6.16
C GLU A 132 7.87 8.05 -4.67
N ILE A 133 7.61 9.30 -4.28
CA ILE A 133 7.33 9.69 -2.88
C ILE A 133 6.10 8.95 -2.37
N GLY A 134 5.03 8.91 -3.17
CA GLY A 134 3.79 8.19 -2.81
C GLY A 134 4.03 6.69 -2.61
N ALA A 135 4.77 6.05 -3.53
CA ALA A 135 5.10 4.64 -3.45
C ALA A 135 6.01 4.33 -2.25
N ALA A 136 7.03 5.15 -1.98
CA ALA A 136 7.88 5.04 -0.79
C ALA A 136 7.06 5.13 0.51
N PHE A 137 6.11 6.05 0.58
CA PHE A 137 5.20 6.17 1.71
C PHE A 137 4.36 4.89 1.91
N PHE A 138 3.81 4.32 0.83
CA PHE A 138 3.05 3.06 0.93
C PHE A 138 3.92 1.88 1.41
N ILE A 139 5.16 1.78 0.95
CA ILE A 139 6.11 0.78 1.44
C ILE A 139 6.37 0.96 2.94
N ALA A 140 6.57 2.20 3.37
CA ALA A 140 6.78 2.52 4.79
C ALA A 140 5.57 2.12 5.65
N VAL A 141 4.35 2.31 5.17
CA VAL A 141 3.12 1.87 5.84
C VAL A 141 3.06 0.35 5.98
N GLU A 142 3.43 -0.41 4.94
CA GLU A 142 3.46 -1.88 5.01
C GLU A 142 4.55 -2.40 5.96
N LEU A 143 5.75 -1.80 5.91
CA LEU A 143 6.82 -2.10 6.85
C LEU A 143 6.40 -1.80 8.29
N PHE A 144 5.66 -0.71 8.50
CA PHE A 144 5.13 -0.36 9.81
C PHE A 144 4.09 -1.38 10.30
N LYS A 145 3.18 -1.85 9.43
CA LYS A 145 2.27 -2.98 9.75
C LYS A 145 3.04 -4.24 10.16
N TYR A 146 4.09 -4.59 9.42
CA TYR A 146 4.95 -5.74 9.74
C TYR A 146 5.57 -5.61 11.15
N ILE A 147 6.12 -4.45 11.49
CA ILE A 147 6.69 -4.19 12.82
C ILE A 147 5.62 -4.31 13.91
N LEU A 148 4.45 -3.70 13.69
CA LEU A 148 3.35 -3.74 14.66
C LEU A 148 2.85 -5.16 14.92
N VAL A 149 2.61 -5.94 13.86
CA VAL A 149 2.18 -7.35 13.96
C VAL A 149 3.25 -8.19 14.64
N SER A 150 4.54 -8.00 14.30
CA SER A 150 5.65 -8.71 14.94
C SER A 150 5.73 -8.45 16.44
N ARG A 151 5.47 -7.21 16.88
CA ARG A 151 5.43 -6.86 18.31
C ARG A 151 4.25 -7.52 19.03
N ILE A 152 3.07 -7.55 18.41
CA ILE A 152 1.92 -8.28 18.98
C ILE A 152 2.23 -9.77 19.06
N TRP A 153 2.79 -10.36 18.01
CA TRP A 153 3.16 -11.76 18.00
C TRP A 153 4.13 -12.13 19.13
N LEU A 154 5.23 -11.38 19.28
CA LEU A 154 6.19 -11.58 20.38
C LEU A 154 5.51 -11.45 21.76
N SER A 155 4.56 -10.53 21.90
CA SER A 155 3.84 -10.34 23.16
C SER A 155 2.97 -11.54 23.53
N GLU A 156 2.24 -12.09 22.56
CA GLU A 156 1.34 -13.23 22.78
C GLU A 156 2.15 -14.52 22.95
N VAL A 157 3.30 -14.65 22.28
CA VAL A 157 4.26 -15.75 22.53
C VAL A 157 4.78 -15.70 23.97
N ASN A 158 5.25 -14.54 24.43
CA ASN A 158 5.73 -14.39 25.81
C ASN A 158 4.61 -14.66 26.83
N TRP A 159 3.40 -14.17 26.56
CA TRP A 159 2.23 -14.44 27.40
C TRP A 159 1.90 -15.94 27.48
N THR A 160 1.88 -16.61 26.32
CA THR A 160 1.63 -18.06 26.24
C THR A 160 2.69 -18.83 27.01
N LEU A 161 3.97 -18.47 26.86
CA LEU A 161 5.08 -19.10 27.58
C LEU A 161 4.98 -18.93 29.10
N MET A 162 4.53 -17.77 29.60
CA MET A 162 4.33 -17.58 31.04
C MET A 162 3.19 -18.45 31.60
N HIS A 163 2.10 -18.63 30.83
CA HIS A 163 0.97 -19.46 31.28
C HIS A 163 1.20 -20.97 31.12
N THR A 164 1.96 -21.41 30.12
CA THR A 164 2.26 -22.84 29.93
C THR A 164 3.52 -23.26 30.70
N GLY A 165 4.51 -22.38 30.84
CA GLY A 165 5.75 -22.64 31.58
C GLY A 165 5.61 -22.58 33.10
N GLY A 166 4.55 -21.96 33.62
CA GLY A 166 4.27 -21.91 35.06
C GLY A 166 3.62 -23.15 35.66
N PHE A 167 3.28 -24.17 34.86
CA PHE A 167 2.60 -25.39 35.32
C PHE A 167 3.51 -26.64 35.29
N GLN A 168 4.77 -26.45 35.66
CA GLN A 168 5.66 -27.54 36.08
C GLN A 168 6.34 -27.17 37.39
N ALA A 169 5.57 -27.17 38.48
CA ALA A 169 6.08 -27.52 39.79
C ALA A 169 5.18 -28.64 40.31
N PRO A 170 5.70 -29.86 40.51
CA PRO A 170 4.97 -30.94 41.18
C PRO A 170 4.64 -30.58 42.63
#